data_AF-A0A936VH20-F1
#
_entry.id   AF-A0A936VH20-F1
#
_cell.length_a   1.000
_cell.length_b   1.000
_cell.length_c   1.000
_cell.angle_alpha   90.00
_cell.angle_beta   90.00
_cell.angle_gamma   90.00
#
_symmetry.space_group_name_H-M   'P 1'
#
loop_
_entity.id
_entity.type
_entity.pdbx_description
1 polymer ?
#
loop_
_entity_poly.entity_id
_entity_poly.type
_entity_poly.pdbx_seq_one_letter_code
_entity_poly.pdbx_strand_id
1 'polypeptide(L)'
;MLSHEAALWTFVREERLEPTNNVAERALRSPVLWRKGCFGTQSDAGSRFVERILSVSATCRQQQRHLLTFVTDAIRALWASAPAPTLIPPLPPSPL
;
A
#
# COMPACT_ATOMS: atom_id res chain seq x y z
N MET A 1 24.42 8.12 5.53
CA MET A 1 24.47 6.94 4.63
C MET A 1 24.77 5.64 5.39
N LEU A 2 25.64 5.64 6.41
CA LEU A 2 25.98 4.46 7.24
C LEU A 2 24.87 3.98 8.20
N SER A 3 23.87 4.81 8.52
CA SER A 3 22.82 4.48 9.51
C SER A 3 21.89 3.32 9.12
N HIS A 4 21.87 2.93 7.84
CA HIS A 4 21.01 1.86 7.33
C HIS A 4 21.80 0.64 6.82
N GLU A 5 23.11 0.61 7.04
CA GLU A 5 23.97 -0.49 6.59
C GLU A 5 23.46 -1.85 7.07
N ALA A 6 23.04 -1.95 8.35
CA ALA A 6 22.50 -3.18 8.92
C ALA A 6 21.27 -3.72 8.15
N ALA A 7 20.42 -2.82 7.64
CA ALA A 7 19.21 -3.19 6.89
C ALA A 7 19.56 -3.75 5.51
N LEU A 8 20.59 -3.20 4.84
CA LEU A 8 21.03 -3.63 3.51
C LEU A 8 21.46 -5.10 3.47
N TRP A 9 21.98 -5.63 4.58
CA TRP A 9 22.52 -7.00 4.67
C TRP A 9 21.61 -7.98 5.42
N THR A 10 20.37 -7.62 5.74
CA THR A 10 19.49 -8.47 6.57
C THR A 10 19.20 -9.82 5.93
N PHE A 11 19.12 -9.88 4.59
CA PHE A 11 18.91 -11.11 3.84
C PHE A 11 20.03 -12.16 4.04
N VAL A 12 21.22 -11.75 4.47
CA VAL A 12 22.33 -12.69 4.78
C VAL A 12 22.01 -13.51 6.04
N ARG A 13 21.23 -12.94 6.96
CA ARG A 13 20.85 -13.58 8.23
C ARG A 13 19.46 -14.18 8.20
N GLU A 14 18.57 -13.64 7.37
CA GLU A 14 17.18 -14.07 7.29
C GLU A 14 16.84 -14.66 5.93
N GLU A 15 16.77 -15.98 5.87
CA GLU A 15 16.55 -16.77 4.65
C GLU A 15 15.24 -16.43 3.93
N ARG A 16 14.23 -15.94 4.66
CA ARG A 16 12.93 -15.56 4.10
C ARG A 16 12.96 -14.23 3.32
N LEU A 17 14.06 -13.48 3.40
CA LEU A 17 14.20 -12.20 2.73
C LEU A 17 14.99 -12.36 1.43
N GLU A 18 14.41 -11.87 0.35
CA GLU A 18 15.09 -11.80 -0.93
C GLU A 18 16.25 -10.78 -0.89
N PRO A 19 17.40 -11.05 -1.55
CA PRO A 19 18.52 -10.12 -1.64
C PRO A 19 18.27 -8.95 -2.60
N THR A 20 17.00 -8.62 -2.89
CA THR A 20 16.61 -7.62 -3.90
C THR A 20 15.50 -6.71 -3.39
N ASN A 21 15.51 -5.46 -3.85
CA ASN A 21 14.49 -4.45 -3.53
C ASN A 21 13.24 -4.53 -4.45
N ASN A 22 13.14 -5.58 -5.26
CA ASN A 22 12.12 -5.71 -6.31
C ASN A 22 10.68 -5.54 -5.79
N VAL A 23 10.39 -6.05 -4.59
CA VAL A 23 9.05 -5.93 -3.99
C VAL A 23 8.67 -4.47 -3.75
N ALA A 24 9.57 -3.70 -3.13
CA ALA A 24 9.31 -2.29 -2.86
C ALA A 24 9.27 -1.47 -4.16
N GLU A 25 10.19 -1.72 -5.10
CA GLU A 25 10.21 -1.04 -6.40
C GLU A 25 8.93 -1.28 -7.20
N ARG A 26 8.45 -2.53 -7.26
CA ARG A 26 7.17 -2.87 -7.92
C ARG A 26 5.97 -2.25 -7.20
N ALA A 27 6.02 -2.07 -5.89
CA ALA A 27 4.98 -1.38 -5.14
C ALA A 27 4.96 0.12 -5.48
N LEU A 28 6.13 0.75 -5.63
CA LEU A 28 6.26 2.18 -5.93
C LEU A 28 6.09 2.53 -7.42
N ARG A 29 6.22 1.55 -8.32
CA ARG A 29 6.15 1.79 -9.77
C ARG A 29 4.86 2.49 -10.20
N SER A 30 3.71 2.06 -9.70
CA SER A 30 2.41 2.65 -10.03
C SER A 30 2.31 4.14 -9.65
N PRO A 31 2.59 4.56 -8.39
CA PRO A 31 2.64 5.98 -8.03
C PRO A 31 3.62 6.80 -8.88
N VAL A 32 4.80 6.25 -9.17
CA VAL A 32 5.83 6.93 -9.97
C VAL A 32 5.36 7.18 -11.40
N LEU A 33 4.79 6.17 -12.05
CA LEU A 33 4.26 6.30 -13.41
C LEU A 33 3.08 7.28 -13.46
N TRP A 34 2.18 7.20 -12.47
CA TRP A 34 1.06 8.14 -12.35
C TRP A 34 1.56 9.58 -12.22
N ARG A 35 2.51 9.85 -11.31
CA ARG A 35 3.07 11.20 -11.13
C ARG A 35 3.74 11.72 -12.39
N LYS A 36 4.46 10.84 -13.11
CA LYS A 36 5.10 11.19 -14.38
C LYS A 36 4.09 11.54 -15.47
N GLY A 37 2.99 10.81 -15.59
CA GLY A 37 1.97 11.03 -16.62
C GLY A 37 0.98 12.15 -16.29
N CYS A 38 0.64 12.33 -15.02
CA CYS A 38 -0.39 13.28 -14.56
C CYS A 38 0.19 14.57 -13.95
N PHE A 39 1.51 14.71 -13.90
CA PHE A 39 2.23 15.87 -13.34
C PHE A 39 1.98 16.17 -11.85
N GLY A 40 1.43 15.21 -11.10
CA GLY A 40 1.15 15.37 -9.68
C GLY A 40 -0.20 16.03 -9.39
N THR A 41 -0.28 16.78 -8.29
CA THR A 41 -1.50 17.50 -7.88
C THR A 41 -1.17 18.98 -7.60
N GLN A 42 -2.19 19.84 -7.67
CA GLN A 42 -2.05 21.28 -7.46
C GLN A 42 -2.82 21.77 -6.22
N SER A 43 -3.24 20.84 -5.36
CA SER A 43 -3.97 21.16 -4.13
C SER A 43 -3.70 20.12 -3.05
N ASP A 44 -3.84 20.55 -1.79
CA ASP A 44 -3.72 19.64 -0.65
C ASP A 44 -4.79 18.56 -0.68
N ALA A 45 -6.03 18.93 -1.04
CA ALA A 45 -7.12 17.98 -1.19
C ALA A 45 -6.81 16.92 -2.27
N GLY A 46 -6.23 17.34 -3.41
CA GLY A 46 -5.78 16.44 -4.46
C GLY A 46 -4.67 15.51 -3.98
N SER A 47 -3.66 16.05 -3.27
CA SER A 47 -2.58 15.25 -2.68
C SER A 47 -3.12 14.19 -1.72
N ARG A 48 -4.04 14.58 -0.83
CA ARG A 48 -4.70 13.66 0.13
C ARG A 48 -5.53 12.60 -0.56
N PHE A 49 -6.20 12.92 -1.66
CA PHE A 49 -6.91 11.91 -2.44
C PHE A 49 -5.95 10.90 -3.08
N VAL A 50 -4.92 11.40 -3.76
CA VAL A 50 -3.94 10.58 -4.50
C VAL A 50 -3.16 9.66 -3.56
N GLU A 51 -2.65 10.17 -2.44
CA GLU A 51 -1.93 9.32 -1.46
C GLU A 51 -2.83 8.19 -0.94
N ARG A 52 -4.12 8.47 -0.71
CA ARG A 52 -5.06 7.50 -0.14
C ARG A 52 -5.44 6.45 -1.17
N ILE A 53 -5.84 6.85 -2.39
CA ILE A 53 -6.29 5.88 -3.40
C ILE A 53 -5.15 4.99 -3.89
N LEU A 54 -3.92 5.51 -3.99
CA LEU A 54 -2.76 4.71 -4.34
C LEU A 54 -2.40 3.73 -3.21
N SER A 55 -2.51 4.15 -1.96
CA SER A 55 -2.33 3.26 -0.80
C SER A 55 -3.38 2.15 -0.79
N VAL A 56 -4.67 2.50 -0.91
CA VAL A 56 -5.78 1.53 -0.98
C VAL A 56 -5.57 0.54 -2.12
N SER A 57 -5.22 1.03 -3.32
CA SER A 57 -4.97 0.20 -4.50
C SER A 57 -3.81 -0.77 -4.28
N ALA A 58 -2.68 -0.28 -3.75
CA ALA A 58 -1.51 -1.11 -3.46
C ALA A 58 -1.83 -2.21 -2.43
N THR A 59 -2.51 -1.85 -1.34
CA THR A 59 -2.90 -2.79 -0.28
C THR A 59 -3.93 -3.81 -0.77
N CYS A 60 -4.98 -3.40 -1.49
CA CYS A 60 -5.95 -4.32 -2.07
C CYS A 60 -5.28 -5.32 -3.01
N ARG A 61 -4.34 -4.87 -3.86
CA ARG A 61 -3.57 -5.76 -4.73
C ARG A 61 -2.73 -6.76 -3.95
N GLN A 62 -2.03 -6.33 -2.89
CA GLN A 62 -1.25 -7.23 -2.03
C GLN A 62 -2.15 -8.28 -1.33
N GLN A 63 -3.35 -7.88 -0.93
CA GLN A 63 -4.33 -8.74 -0.25
C GLN A 63 -5.21 -9.56 -1.20
N GLN A 64 -4.98 -9.51 -2.52
CA GLN A 64 -5.83 -10.15 -3.51
C GLN A 64 -7.32 -9.74 -3.40
N ARG A 65 -7.58 -8.48 -3.05
CA ARG A 65 -8.92 -7.88 -2.94
C ARG A 65 -9.21 -6.98 -4.13
N HIS A 66 -10.47 -6.98 -4.59
CA HIS A 66 -10.89 -6.12 -5.68
C HIS A 66 -11.07 -4.65 -5.23
N LEU A 67 -10.34 -3.73 -5.86
CA LEU A 67 -10.31 -2.31 -5.48
C LEU A 67 -11.69 -1.65 -5.55
N LEU A 68 -12.41 -1.81 -6.67
CA LEU A 68 -13.69 -1.13 -6.87
C LEU A 68 -14.73 -1.61 -5.84
N THR A 69 -14.71 -2.90 -5.50
CA THR A 69 -15.60 -3.46 -4.47
C THR A 69 -15.32 -2.80 -3.13
N PHE A 70 -14.04 -2.73 -2.73
CA PHE A 70 -13.64 -2.10 -1.47
C PHE A 70 -14.07 -0.63 -1.38
N VAL A 71 -13.82 0.16 -2.43
CA VAL A 71 -14.19 1.58 -2.46
C VAL A 71 -15.72 1.75 -2.44
N THR A 72 -16.45 0.90 -3.16
CA THR A 72 -17.92 0.91 -3.17
C THR A 72 -18.47 0.62 -1.78
N ASP A 73 -17.93 -0.38 -1.09
CA ASP A 73 -18.35 -0.74 0.26
C ASP A 73 -18.02 0.37 1.27
N ALA A 74 -16.88 1.04 1.11
CA ALA A 74 -16.52 2.19 1.95
C ALA A 74 -17.47 3.38 1.76
N ILE A 75 -17.86 3.68 0.51
CA ILE A 75 -18.83 4.76 0.23
C ILE A 75 -20.22 4.39 0.77
N ARG A 76 -20.66 3.14 0.59
CA ARG A 76 -21.93 2.65 1.14
C ARG A 76 -21.96 2.75 2.67
N ALA A 77 -20.88 2.34 3.33
CA ALA A 77 -20.75 2.44 4.78
C ALA A 77 -20.81 3.91 5.25
N LEU A 78 -20.12 4.82 4.54
CA LEU A 78 -20.18 6.26 4.82
C LEU A 78 -21.62 6.79 4.75
N TRP A 79 -22.37 6.45 3.70
CA TRP A 79 -23.77 6.90 3.55
C TRP A 79 -24.69 6.30 4.61
N ALA A 80 -24.44 5.06 5.02
CA ALA A 80 -25.21 4.39 6.07
C ALA A 80 -24.81 4.81 7.50
N SER A 81 -23.82 5.71 7.66
CA SER A 81 -23.20 6.01 8.96
C SER A 81 -22.70 4.76 9.69
N ALA A 82 -22.26 3.76 8.93
CA ALA A 82 -21.74 2.48 9.42
C ALA A 82 -20.20 2.48 9.43
N PRO A 83 -19.54 1.55 10.15
CA PRO A 83 -18.10 1.41 10.11
C PRO A 83 -17.59 1.09 8.71
N ALA A 84 -16.55 1.81 8.25
CA ALA A 84 -15.92 1.56 6.97
C ALA A 84 -15.18 0.21 6.96
N PRO A 85 -15.09 -0.47 5.80
CA PRO A 85 -14.32 -1.71 5.68
C PRO A 85 -12.84 -1.45 5.97
N THR A 86 -12.20 -2.36 6.71
CA THR A 86 -10.78 -2.22 7.06
C THR A 86 -9.86 -2.64 5.92
N LEU A 87 -8.74 -1.94 5.78
CA LEU A 87 -7.59 -2.35 4.98
C LEU A 87 -6.58 -3.17 5.77
N ILE A 88 -6.67 -3.20 7.10
CA ILE A 88 -5.75 -3.95 7.95
C ILE A 88 -6.29 -5.39 8.02
N PRO A 89 -5.53 -6.40 7.54
CA PRO A 89 -5.96 -7.78 7.66
C PRO A 89 -6.02 -8.18 9.14
N PRO A 90 -6.93 -9.08 9.54
CA PRO A 90 -6.93 -9.62 10.88
C PRO A 90 -5.59 -10.32 11.14
N LEU A 91 -5.10 -10.24 12.39
CA LEU A 91 -3.85 -10.88 12.78
C LEU A 91 -3.93 -12.39 12.45
N PRO A 92 -2.92 -12.98 11.77
CA PRO A 92 -2.91 -14.42 11.56
C PRO A 92 -2.91 -15.15 12.92
N PRO A 93 -3.55 -16.34 13.01
CA PRO A 93 -3.51 -17.12 14.24
C PRO A 93 -2.05 -17.43 14.61
N SER A 94 -1.75 -17.39 15.91
CA SER A 94 -0.40 -17.69 16.42
C SER A 94 0.01 -19.09 15.98
N PRO A 95 1.23 -19.29 15.45
CA PRO A 95 1.71 -20.63 15.12
C PRO A 95 1.83 -21.43 16.42
N LEU A 96 1.24 -22.64 16.43
CA LEU A 96 1.43 -23.64 17.47
C LEU A 96 2.87 -24.15 17.50
#